data_AF-H5US11-F1
#
_entry.id   AF-H5US11-F1
#
_cell.length_a   1.000
_cell.length_b   1.000
_cell.length_c   1.000
_cell.angle_alpha   90.00
_cell.angle_beta   90.00
_cell.angle_gamma   90.00
#
_symmetry.space_group_name_H-M   'P 1'
#
loop_
_entity.id
_entity.type
_entity.pdbx_description
1 polymer ?
#
loop_
_entity_poly.entity_id
_entity_poly.type
_entity_poly.pdbx_seq_one_letter_code
_entity_poly.pdbx_strand_id
1 'polypeptide(L)' 'MADVATGTTLAARTQALTGRVRAAGRLAWATWRSILGADRYDRYLAHHRVAHPDVEPMGEKEFWREHYRSLDRDPGARCC' A
#
# COMPACT_ATOMS: atom_id res chain seq x y z
N MET A 1 -15.02 30.80 -35.90
CA MET A 1 -13.74 30.35 -35.29
C MET A 1 -13.77 30.31 -33.75
N ALA A 2 -14.93 30.08 -33.10
CA ALA A 2 -15.07 30.09 -31.63
C ALA A 2 -15.20 28.70 -30.98
N ASP A 3 -15.24 27.63 -31.78
CA ASP A 3 -15.58 26.28 -31.32
C ASP A 3 -14.39 25.49 -30.73
N VAL A 4 -13.17 25.77 -31.22
CA VAL A 4 -11.95 25.01 -30.86
C VAL A 4 -11.52 25.26 -29.40
N ALA A 5 -11.68 26.47 -28.87
CA ALA A 5 -11.26 26.82 -27.51
C ALA A 5 -12.11 26.16 -26.41
N THR A 6 -13.41 25.95 -26.67
CA THR A 6 -14.34 25.27 -25.76
C THR A 6 -14.07 23.75 -25.73
N GLY A 7 -13.68 23.17 -26.88
CA GLY A 7 -13.32 21.76 -26.98
C GLY A 7 -12.07 21.40 -26.16
N THR A 8 -11.03 22.24 -26.19
CA THR A 8 -9.79 21.98 -25.45
C THR A 8 -9.97 22.07 -23.93
N THR A 9 -10.82 22.99 -23.46
CA THR A 9 -11.08 23.16 -22.02
C THR A 9 -11.93 22.04 -21.42
N LEU A 10 -12.90 21.50 -22.17
CA LEU A 10 -13.65 20.31 -21.73
C LEU A 10 -12.76 19.06 -21.66
N ALA A 11 -11.91 18.85 -22.66
CA ALA A 11 -10.96 17.73 -22.69
C ALA A 11 -9.91 17.79 -21.57
N ALA A 12 -9.41 18.99 -21.24
CA ALA A 12 -8.48 19.18 -20.12
C ALA A 12 -9.16 18.89 -18.76
N ARG A 13 -10.43 19.29 -18.61
CA ARG A 13 -11.21 19.05 -17.37
C ARG A 13 -11.51 17.57 -17.19
N THR A 14 -11.87 16.85 -18.24
CA THR A 14 -12.10 15.40 -18.17
C THR A 14 -10.81 14.65 -17.86
N GLN A 15 -9.67 14.98 -18.51
CA GLN A 15 -8.37 14.39 -18.17
C GLN A 15 -7.97 14.62 -16.71
N ALA A 16 -8.18 15.84 -16.20
CA ALA A 16 -7.90 16.15 -14.80
C ALA A 16 -8.81 15.39 -13.82
N LEU A 17 -10.09 15.19 -14.16
CA LEU A 17 -11.01 14.38 -13.37
C LEU A 17 -10.61 12.90 -13.38
N THR A 18 -10.30 12.34 -14.54
CA THR A 18 -9.82 10.94 -14.66
C THR A 18 -8.52 10.75 -13.88
N GLY A 19 -7.60 11.72 -13.92
CA GLY A 19 -6.38 11.71 -13.13
C GLY A 19 -6.65 11.64 -11.62
N ARG A 20 -7.59 12.45 -11.13
CA ARG A 20 -8.02 12.46 -9.72
C ARG A 20 -8.70 11.15 -9.31
N VAL A 21 -9.61 10.62 -10.13
CA VAL A 21 -10.29 9.34 -9.87
C VAL A 21 -9.27 8.20 -9.79
N ARG A 22 -8.30 8.14 -10.71
CA ARG A 22 -7.22 7.15 -10.67
C ARG A 22 -6.34 7.31 -9.42
N ALA A 23 -6.02 8.54 -9.03
CA ALA A 23 -5.25 8.80 -7.82
C ALA A 23 -6.01 8.36 -6.55
N ALA A 24 -7.29 8.70 -6.45
CA ALA A 24 -8.16 8.27 -5.35
C ALA A 24 -8.29 6.75 -5.29
N GLY A 25 -8.45 6.08 -6.44
CA GLY A 25 -8.50 4.61 -6.51
C GLY A 25 -7.20 3.94 -6.03
N ARG A 26 -6.03 4.50 -6.41
CA ARG A 26 -4.74 4.00 -5.91
C ARG A 26 -4.58 4.17 -4.40
N LEU A 27 -5.01 5.31 -3.86
CA LEU A 27 -4.97 5.55 -2.42
C LEU A 27 -5.92 4.60 -1.68
N ALA A 28 -7.16 4.46 -2.15
CA ALA A 28 -8.12 3.52 -1.59
C ALA A 28 -7.56 2.09 -1.60
N TRP A 29 -7.00 1.65 -2.73
CA TRP A 29 -6.37 0.33 -2.85
C TRP A 29 -5.21 0.14 -1.86
N ALA A 30 -4.32 1.12 -1.73
CA ALA A 30 -3.23 1.08 -0.75
C ALA A 30 -3.76 0.97 0.68
N THR A 31 -4.80 1.72 1.03
CA THR A 31 -5.46 1.64 2.35
C THR A 31 -6.08 0.27 2.58
N TRP A 32 -6.78 -0.28 1.59
CA TRP A 32 -7.34 -1.63 1.65
C TRP A 32 -6.27 -2.71 1.86
N ARG A 33 -5.13 -2.63 1.14
CA ARG A 33 -4.00 -3.55 1.38
C ARG A 33 -3.46 -3.46 2.81
N SER A 34 -3.43 -2.25 3.37
CA SER A 34 -2.97 -2.05 4.75
C SER A 34 -3.93 -2.66 5.77
N ILE A 35 -5.25 -2.49 5.55
CA ILE A 35 -6.29 -3.11 6.39
C ILE A 35 -6.22 -4.64 6.33
N LEU A 36 -6.02 -5.21 5.14
CA LEU A 36 -5.88 -6.66 4.95
C LEU A 36 -4.54 -7.21 5.49
N GLY A 37 -3.62 -6.34 5.93
CA GLY A 37 -2.30 -6.72 6.41
C GLY A 37 -1.34 -7.17 5.30
N ALA A 38 -1.67 -6.92 4.03
CA ALA A 38 -0.83 -7.24 2.88
C ALA A 38 0.41 -6.33 2.79
N ASP A 39 0.46 -5.23 3.56
CA ASP A 39 1.61 -4.33 3.71
C ASP A 39 2.51 -4.69 4.91
N ARG A 40 2.22 -5.78 5.62
CA ARG A 40 2.94 -6.13 6.87
C ARG A 40 4.44 -6.30 6.63
N TYR A 41 4.84 -6.91 5.50
CA TYR A 41 6.25 -7.06 5.14
C TYR A 41 6.90 -5.72 4.78
N ASP A 42 6.22 -4.86 4.03
CA ASP A 42 6.71 -3.51 3.72
C ASP A 42 6.97 -2.70 5.00
N ARG A 43 6.06 -2.80 5.97
CA ARG A 43 6.19 -2.15 7.29
C ARG A 43 7.31 -2.75 8.13
N TYR A 44 7.51 -4.06 8.07
CA TYR A 44 8.68 -4.72 8.65
C TYR A 44 9.98 -4.17 8.07
N LEU A 45 10.09 -4.06 6.74
CA LEU A 45 11.29 -3.51 6.10
C LEU A 45 11.54 -2.05 6.49
N ALA A 46 10.50 -1.23 6.52
CA ALA A 46 10.61 0.17 6.94
C ALA A 46 11.11 0.27 8.39
N HIS A 47 10.55 -0.54 9.29
CA HIS A 47 11.02 -0.60 10.67
C HIS A 47 12.44 -1.14 10.78
N HIS A 48 12.78 -2.20 10.05
CA HIS A 48 14.08 -2.85 10.07
C HIS A 48 15.20 -1.91 9.63
N ARG A 49 14.99 -1.13 8.56
CA ARG A 49 15.98 -0.15 8.10
C ARG A 49 16.27 0.94 9.14
N VAL A 50 15.28 1.28 9.97
CA VAL A 50 15.45 2.28 11.03
C VAL A 50 16.06 1.68 12.29
N ALA A 51 15.61 0.50 12.70
CA ALA A 51 16.02 -0.16 13.94
C ALA A 51 17.36 -0.92 13.80
N HIS A 52 17.63 -1.46 12.61
CA HIS A 52 18.76 -2.32 12.31
C HIS A 52 19.35 -1.96 10.93
N PRO A 53 20.00 -0.79 10.81
CA PRO A 53 20.57 -0.33 9.54
C PRO A 53 21.72 -1.23 9.02
N ASP A 54 22.44 -1.89 9.93
CA ASP A 54 23.62 -2.71 9.60
C ASP A 54 23.31 -4.21 9.42
N VAL A 55 22.04 -4.59 9.53
CA VAL A 55 21.59 -5.99 9.42
C VAL A 55 20.76 -6.13 8.16
N GLU A 56 20.98 -7.21 7.41
CA GLU A 56 20.13 -7.53 6.27
C GLU A 56 18.76 -8.02 6.76
N PRO A 57 17.64 -7.45 6.26
CA PRO A 57 16.31 -7.91 6.64
C PRO A 57 16.06 -9.35 6.19
N MET A 58 15.15 -10.03 6.91
CA MET A 58 14.67 -11.36 6.52
C MET A 58 13.93 -11.29 5.17
N GLY A 59 14.05 -12.36 4.39
CA GLY A 59 13.26 -12.51 3.17
C GLY A 59 11.76 -12.65 3.48
N GLU A 60 10.91 -12.26 2.52
CA GLU A 60 9.45 -12.22 2.69
C GLU A 60 8.86 -13.57 3.15
N LYS A 61 9.30 -14.67 2.54
CA LYS A 61 8.81 -16.02 2.89
C LYS A 61 9.20 -16.43 4.31
N GLU A 62 10.39 -16.03 4.76
CA GLU A 62 10.88 -16.31 6.12
C GLU A 62 10.13 -15.46 7.14
N PHE A 63 9.91 -14.18 6.83
CA PHE A 63 9.08 -13.29 7.63
C PHE A 63 7.70 -13.89 7.88
N TRP A 64 6.99 -14.32 6.83
CA TRP A 64 5.66 -14.92 7.00
C TRP A 64 5.69 -16.23 7.78
N ARG A 65 6.71 -17.07 7.57
CA ARG A 65 6.87 -18.30 8.34
C ARG A 65 7.03 -18.01 9.83
N GLU A 66 7.91 -17.08 10.19
CA GLU A 66 8.11 -16.71 11.60
C GLU A 66 6.89 -16.01 12.18
N HIS A 67 6.20 -15.18 11.38
CA HIS A 67 4.96 -14.54 11.79
C HIS A 67 3.89 -15.57 12.19
N TYR A 68 3.64 -16.57 11.34
CA TYR A 68 2.67 -17.63 11.68
C TYR A 68 3.15 -18.50 12.84
N ARG A 69 4.45 -18.79 12.96
CA ARG A 69 5.00 -19.51 14.11
C ARG A 69 4.80 -18.75 15.43
N SER A 70 4.94 -17.42 15.41
CA SER A 70 4.67 -16.58 16.58
C SER A 70 3.19 -16.64 16.95
N LEU A 71 2.28 -16.59 15.96
CA LEU A 71 0.84 -16.74 16.20
C LEU A 71 0.46 -18.15 16.71
N ASP A 72 1.18 -19.19 16.29
CA ASP A 72 0.99 -20.55 16.80
C ASP A 72 1.50 -20.71 18.24
N ARG A 73 2.63 -20.07 18.58
CA ARG A 73 3.26 -20.14 19.91
C ARG A 73 2.50 -19.35 20.98
N ASP A 74 1.86 -18.24 20.61
CA ASP A 74 1.07 -17.42 21.51
C ASP A 74 -0.43 -17.74 21.35
N PRO A 75 -1.03 -18.60 22.20
CA PRO A 75 -2.46 -18.91 22.13
C PRO A 75 -3.35 -17.66 22.34
N GLY A 76 -2.83 -16.61 23.01
CA GLY A 76 -3.50 -15.31 23.14
C GLY A 76 -3.42 -14.40 21.90
N ALA A 77 -2.57 -14.72 20.93
CA ALA A 77 -2.44 -13.94 19.70
C ALA A 77 -3.46 -14.34 18.61
N ARG A 78 -4.19 -15.45 18.80
CA ARG A 78 -5.21 -15.95 17.86
C ARG A 78 -6.64 -15.67 18.29
N CYS A 79 -6.83 -15.27 19.55
CA CYS A 79 -8.14 -15.14 20.16
C CYS A 79 -8.44 -13.67 20.46
N CYS A 80 -9.32 -13.09 19.64
CA CYS A 80 -10.36 -12.23 20.17
C CYS A 80 -11.58 -13.11 20.44
#